data_AF-A0A957BMV9-F1
#
_entry.id   AF-A0A957BMV9-F1
#
_cell.length_a   1.000
_cell.length_b   1.000
_cell.length_c   1.000
_cell.angle_alpha   90.00
_cell.angle_beta   90.00
_cell.angle_gamma   90.00
#
_symmetry.space_group_name_H-M   'P 1'
#
loop_
_entity.id
_entity.type
_entity.pdbx_description
1 polymer ?
#
loop_
_entity_poly.entity_id
_entity_poly.type
_entity_poly.pdbx_seq_one_letter_code
_entity_poly.pdbx_strand_id
1 'polypeptide(L)' 'MNQLKQQLADLPTRIIDGQPYLACKAVTNMVAAFLFPGCLSEQIDEISYKHILETADTICSELGYASVVKLVPPTVPFSE' A
#
# COMPACT_ATOMS: atom_id res chain seq x y z
N MET A 1 -12.24 10.44 -0.53
CA MET A 1 -12.01 8.99 -0.29
C MET A 1 -12.48 8.08 -1.42
N ASN A 2 -13.68 8.23 -1.99
CA ASN A 2 -14.14 7.33 -3.08
C ASN A 2 -13.21 7.29 -4.30
N GLN A 3 -12.65 8.43 -4.71
CA GLN A 3 -11.71 8.49 -5.82
C GLN A 3 -10.39 7.74 -5.54
N LEU A 4 -9.86 7.87 -4.31
CA LEU A 4 -8.67 7.12 -3.86
C LEU A 4 -8.94 5.61 -3.80
N LYS A 5 -10.13 5.20 -3.36
CA LYS A 5 -10.56 3.79 -3.37
C LYS A 5 -10.60 3.21 -4.78
N GLN A 6 -11.19 3.93 -5.74
CA GLN A 6 -11.22 3.50 -7.14
C GLN A 6 -9.81 3.39 -7.72
N GLN A 7 -8.98 4.41 -7.50
CA GLN A 7 -7.60 4.41 -7.96
C GLN A 7 -6.75 3.27 -7.37
N LEU A 8 -6.97 2.92 -6.10
CA LEU A 8 -6.33 1.76 -5.46
C LEU A 8 -6.88 0.43 -5.97
N ALA A 9 -8.15 0.36 -6.36
CA ALA A 9 -8.75 -0.83 -6.98
C ALA A 9 -8.24 -1.08 -8.40
N ASP A 10 -7.87 -0.01 -9.13
CA ASP A 10 -7.24 -0.08 -10.46
C ASP A 10 -5.73 -0.40 -10.42
N LEU A 11 -5.10 -0.42 -9.24
CA LEU A 11 -3.69 -0.78 -9.14
C LEU A 11 -3.47 -2.26 -9.51
N PRO A 12 -2.37 -2.58 -10.19
CA PRO A 12 -2.05 -3.96 -10.53
C PRO A 12 -1.87 -4.79 -9.24
N THR A 13 -2.74 -5.78 -9.08
CA THR A 13 -2.67 -6.77 -8.00
C THR A 13 -1.69 -7.88 -8.38
N ARG A 14 -0.97 -8.41 -7.40
CA ARG A 14 -0.17 -9.62 -7.53
C ARG A 14 -0.89 -10.77 -6.85
N ILE A 15 -0.95 -11.92 -7.51
CA ILE A 15 -1.48 -13.13 -6.87
C ILE A 15 -0.32 -13.85 -6.17
N ILE A 16 -0.45 -14.06 -4.87
CA ILE A 16 0.48 -14.83 -4.03
C ILE A 16 -0.38 -15.85 -3.28
N ASP A 17 -0.03 -17.13 -3.32
CA ASP A 17 -0.80 -18.21 -2.69
C ASP A 17 -2.32 -18.19 -3.01
N GLY A 18 -2.68 -17.80 -4.23
CA GLY A 18 -4.07 -17.73 -4.70
C GLY A 18 -4.88 -16.53 -4.16
N GLN A 19 -4.24 -15.61 -3.44
CA GLN A 19 -4.86 -14.38 -2.93
C GLN A 19 -4.33 -13.14 -3.66
N PRO A 20 -5.20 -12.16 -3.99
CA PRO A 20 -4.78 -10.91 -4.61
C PRO A 20 -4.19 -9.96 -3.55
N TYR A 21 -2.98 -9.46 -3.82
CA TYR A 21 -2.27 -8.50 -2.98
C TYR A 21 -1.97 -7.22 -3.75
N LEU A 22 -2.17 -6.08 -3.09
CA LEU A 22 -1.66 -4.80 -3.57
C LEU A 22 -0.24 -4.58 -3.04
N ALA A 23 0.64 -4.08 -3.90
CA ALA A 23 2.00 -3.77 -3.50
C ALA A 23 1.98 -2.59 -2.49
N CYS A 24 2.42 -2.85 -1.26
CA CYS A 24 2.47 -1.86 -0.17
C CYS A 24 3.03 -0.50 -0.62
N LYS A 25 4.16 -0.49 -1.35
CA LYS A 25 4.78 0.74 -1.88
C LYS A 25 3.90 1.52 -2.86
N ALA A 26 3.12 0.82 -3.69
CA ALA A 26 2.21 1.47 -4.64
C ALA A 26 1.03 2.11 -3.91
N VAL A 27 0.47 1.41 -2.92
CA VAL A 27 -0.61 1.91 -2.07
C VAL A 27 -0.14 3.14 -1.28
N THR A 28 0.99 3.04 -0.58
CA THR A 28 1.49 4.15 0.24
C THR A 28 1.85 5.36 -0.61
N ASN A 29 2.46 5.19 -1.78
CA ASN A 29 2.74 6.31 -2.69
C ASN A 29 1.47 6.99 -3.19
N MET A 30 0.42 6.21 -3.49
CA MET A 30 -0.84 6.76 -3.99
C MET A 30 -1.61 7.51 -2.89
N VAL A 31 -1.64 6.94 -1.68
CA VAL A 31 -2.20 7.60 -0.50
C VAL A 31 -1.41 8.86 -0.14
N ALA A 32 -0.08 8.81 -0.20
CA ALA A 32 0.79 9.97 0.02
C ALA A 32 0.52 11.09 -1.01
N ALA A 33 0.44 10.76 -2.30
CA ALA A 33 0.13 11.72 -3.35
C ALA A 33 -1.27 12.34 -3.19
N PHE A 34 -2.22 11.59 -2.62
CA PHE A 34 -3.57 12.08 -2.34
C PHE A 34 -3.64 12.99 -1.11
N LEU A 35 -2.99 12.61 -0.01
CA LEU A 35 -3.01 13.36 1.25
C LEU A 35 -2.06 14.57 1.25
N PHE A 36 -0.93 14.46 0.55
CA PHE A 36 0.13 15.47 0.50
C PHE A 36 0.50 15.80 -0.95
N PRO A 37 -0.41 16.41 -1.72
CA PRO A 37 -0.15 16.76 -3.11
C PRO A 37 1.03 17.75 -3.21
N GLY A 38 2.04 17.40 -3.99
CA GLY A 38 3.24 18.23 -4.20
C GLY A 38 4.32 18.11 -3.14
N CYS A 39 4.15 17.23 -2.15
CA CYS A 39 5.19 16.92 -1.17
C CYS A 39 6.11 15.81 -1.72
N LEU A 40 7.43 16.05 -1.72
CA LEU A 40 8.38 14.98 -2.06
C LEU A 40 8.41 13.97 -0.92
N SER A 41 8.67 12.69 -1.22
CA SER A 41 8.73 11.62 -0.19
C SER A 41 9.74 11.92 0.93
N GLU A 42 10.75 12.73 0.64
CA GLU A 42 11.80 13.17 1.57
C GLU A 42 11.32 14.26 2.55
N GLN A 43 10.18 14.88 2.25
CA GLN A 43 9.55 15.94 3.05
C GLN A 43 8.40 15.41 3.92
N ILE A 44 8.06 14.13 3.78
CA ILE A 44 7.06 13.47 4.61
C ILE A 44 7.72 13.10 5.94
N ASP A 45 7.32 13.80 7.01
CA ASP A 45 7.77 13.48 8.36
C ASP A 45 7.19 12.14 8.86
N GLU A 46 7.73 11.64 9.98
CA GLU A 46 7.34 10.35 10.57
C GLU A 46 5.84 10.29 10.94
N ILE A 47 5.26 11.41 11.39
CA ILE A 47 3.85 11.49 11.80
C ILE A 47 2.95 11.39 10.56
N SER A 48 3.30 12.12 9.51
CA SER A 48 2.63 12.13 8.22
C SER A 48 2.74 10.78 7.55
N TYR A 49 3.91 10.13 7.63
CA TYR A 49 4.13 8.77 7.13
C TYR A 49 3.27 7.75 7.87
N LYS A 50 3.16 7.86 9.20
CA LYS A 50 2.27 7.00 9.98
C LYS A 50 0.80 7.17 9.56
N HIS A 51 0.35 8.41 9.38
CA HIS A 51 -1.00 8.70 8.92
C HIS A 51 -1.29 8.11 7.53
N ILE A 52 -0.31 8.14 6.62
CA ILE A 52 -0.40 7.50 5.29
C ILE A 52 -0.59 5.99 5.43
N LEU A 53 0.18 5.34 6.32
CA LEU A 53 0.06 3.89 6.56
C LEU A 53 -1.30 3.51 7.16
N GLU A 54 -1.78 4.25 8.16
CA GLU A 54 -3.09 4.01 8.78
C GLU A 54 -4.24 4.20 7.78
N THR A 55 -4.13 5.22 6.92
CA THR A 55 -5.10 5.47 5.85
C THR A 55 -5.06 4.38 4.79
N ALA A 56 -3.87 3.95 4.37
CA ALA A 56 -3.68 2.85 3.43
C ALA A 56 -4.29 1.55 3.96
N ASP A 57 -4.04 1.21 5.23
CA ASP A 57 -4.54 -0.01 5.86
C ASP A 57 -6.06 -0.01 5.98
N THR A 58 -6.64 1.13 6.37
CA THR A 58 -8.10 1.31 6.43
C THR A 58 -8.73 1.09 5.06
N ILE A 59 -8.19 1.71 4.01
CA ILE A 59 -8.76 1.60 2.66
C ILE A 59 -8.58 0.19 2.09
N CYS A 60 -7.42 -0.43 2.30
CA CYS A 60 -7.18 -1.82 1.89
C CYS A 60 -8.16 -2.77 2.58
N SER A 61 -8.41 -2.59 3.88
CA SER A 61 -9.38 -3.37 4.64
C SER A 61 -10.81 -3.19 4.10
N GLU A 62 -11.22 -1.95 3.79
CA GLU A 62 -12.53 -1.66 3.20
C GLU A 62 -12.70 -2.26 1.79
N LEU A 63 -11.61 -2.42 1.04
CA LEU A 63 -11.60 -3.07 -0.28
C LEU A 63 -11.54 -4.61 -0.18
N GLY A 64 -11.50 -5.18 1.03
CA GLY A 64 -11.46 -6.62 1.26
C GLY A 64 -10.07 -7.24 1.23
N TYR A 65 -9.01 -6.44 1.20
CA TYR A 65 -7.64 -6.94 1.35
C TYR A 65 -7.37 -7.17 2.85
N ALA A 66 -7.08 -8.42 3.22
CA ALA A 66 -7.07 -8.87 4.62
C ALA A 66 -5.98 -8.22 5.52
N SER A 67 -4.97 -7.57 4.94
CA SER A 67 -4.00 -6.68 5.59
C SER A 67 -2.95 -6.26 4.58
N VAL A 68 -2.31 -5.10 4.80
CA VAL A 68 -1.06 -4.73 4.11
C VAL A 68 0.04 -5.69 4.58
N VAL A 69 0.16 -6.85 3.92
CA VAL A 69 1.27 -7.77 4.20
C VAL A 69 2.54 -7.13 3.66
N LYS A 70 3.41 -6.71 4.56
CA LYS A 70 4.80 -6.40 4.21
C LYS A 70 5.37 -7.69 3.63
N LEU A 71 5.53 -7.75 2.31
CA LEU A 71 6.19 -8.85 1.61
C LEU A 71 7.64 -8.87 2.07
N VAL A 72 7.90 -9.55 3.19
CA VAL A 72 9.24 -9.97 3.56
C VAL A 72 9.68 -10.99 2.51
N PRO A 73 10.94 -10.91 2.04
CA PRO A 73 11.47 -11.93 1.13
C PRO A 73 11.25 -13.32 1.76
N PRO A 74 10.91 -14.34 0.95
CA PRO A 74 10.71 -15.68 1.47
C PRO A 74 11.95 -16.09 2.28
N THR A 75 11.73 -16.56 3.51
CA THR A 75 12.77 -17.07 4.41
C THR A 75 13.45 -18.33 3.87
N VAL A 76 13.04 -18.83 2.70
CA VAL A 76 13.68 -19.93 2.02
C VAL A 76 14.82 -19.36 1.20
N PRO A 77 16.08 -19.74 1.45
CA PRO A 77 17.16 -19.36 0.56
C PRO A 77 16.81 -19.85 -0.84
N PHE A 78 17.08 -19.02 -1.86
CA PHE A 78 17.20 -19.52 -3.22
C PHE A 78 18.35 -20.51 -3.21
N SER A 79 18.04 -21.79 -3.01
CA SER A 79 19.00 -22.86 -3.25
C SER A 79 19.19 -22.96 -4.76
N GLU A 80 20.39 -22.62 -5.21
CA GLU A 80 21.02 -23.32 -6.34
C GLU A 80 21.60 -24.65 -5.84
#